data_AF-A0A6J8EZ57-F1
#
_entry.id   AF-A0A6J8EZ57-F1
#
_cell.length_a   1.000
_cell.length_b   1.000
_cell.length_c   1.000
_cell.angle_alpha   90.00
_cell.angle_beta   90.00
_cell.angle_gamma   90.00
#
_symmetry.space_group_name_H-M   'P 1'
#
loop_
_entity.id
_entity.type
_entity.pdbx_description
1 polymer ?
#
loop_
_entity_poly.entity_id
_entity_poly.type
_entity_poly.pdbx_seq_one_letter_code
_entity_poly.pdbx_strand_id
1 'polypeptide(L)'
;MIGCSAGSRCTGQEWYHLKCITMTADSLPEGDWFCKAACKKAKKGKPKRKSKSASKTDHSPNSDFKCNYSRAIAWVGLNLLCRRDAVREADGEAMLTHWKFDLIHFFSTKHPKYLILAHRLLISVNGWLPEKLKNDLIYNRTVNYGGGMGRNLPQDFMNEILNRLFKDILDAAKGRYTKTTIQRCGQIVGPLGEALDSVLDSQIIEKELYRHRRRESNRDKNVERMITFLQGDDLFSTINGRHHRAFDPFVHNENPKFPGKFQPKMKQLSKRLDKRRRVIVDA
;
A
#
# COMPACT_ATOMS: atom_id res chain seq x y z
N MET A 1 -9.08 -16.14 32.78
CA MET A 1 -10.16 -16.06 31.76
C MET A 1 -10.20 -17.37 31.01
N ILE A 2 -11.34 -17.75 30.44
CA ILE A 2 -11.48 -18.96 29.64
C ILE A 2 -12.14 -18.63 28.30
N GLY A 3 -11.64 -19.24 27.23
CA GLY A 3 -12.15 -19.05 25.88
C GLY A 3 -13.19 -20.10 25.52
N CYS A 4 -14.29 -19.70 24.87
CA CYS A 4 -15.25 -20.68 24.35
C CYS A 4 -14.62 -21.43 23.15
N SER A 5 -14.62 -22.76 23.20
CA SER A 5 -14.03 -23.64 22.18
C SER A 5 -14.77 -23.61 20.83
N ALA A 6 -15.90 -22.91 20.75
CA ALA A 6 -16.57 -22.57 19.49
C ALA A 6 -15.90 -21.39 18.75
N GLY A 7 -14.98 -20.66 19.40
CA GLY A 7 -14.27 -19.51 18.84
C GLY A 7 -15.22 -18.46 18.27
N SER A 8 -14.94 -17.99 17.06
CA SER A 8 -15.71 -16.97 16.34
C SER A 8 -17.14 -17.38 15.94
N ARG A 9 -17.57 -18.60 16.25
CA ARG A 9 -18.95 -19.07 16.09
C ARG A 9 -19.76 -19.05 17.39
N CYS A 10 -19.13 -18.69 18.49
CA CYS A 10 -19.86 -18.33 19.71
C CYS A 10 -20.72 -17.10 19.39
N THR A 11 -22.03 -17.20 19.59
CA THR A 11 -22.93 -16.03 19.48
C THR A 11 -22.82 -15.08 20.67
N GLY A 12 -22.07 -15.48 21.70
CA GLY A 12 -21.66 -14.63 22.81
C GLY A 12 -20.28 -14.01 22.57
N GLN A 13 -19.47 -13.95 23.63
CA GLN A 13 -18.10 -13.46 23.56
C GLN A 13 -17.12 -14.62 23.36
N GLU A 14 -15.93 -14.35 22.81
CA GLU A 14 -14.90 -15.39 22.64
C GLU A 14 -14.20 -15.74 23.96
N TRP A 15 -14.11 -14.77 24.88
CA TRP A 15 -13.42 -14.89 26.17
C TRP A 15 -14.31 -14.47 27.33
N TYR A 16 -14.24 -15.20 28.43
CA TYR A 16 -15.01 -14.97 29.64
C TYR A 16 -14.10 -14.88 30.86
N HIS A 17 -14.36 -13.92 31.74
CA HIS A 17 -13.75 -13.92 33.08
C HIS A 17 -14.30 -15.09 33.88
N LEU A 18 -13.43 -15.80 34.61
CA LEU A 18 -13.82 -16.96 35.43
C LEU A 18 -14.89 -16.58 36.47
N LYS A 19 -14.76 -15.39 37.08
CA LYS A 19 -15.77 -14.83 38.01
C LYS A 19 -17.15 -14.62 37.36
N CYS A 20 -17.20 -14.21 36.09
CA CYS A 20 -18.46 -13.93 35.38
C CYS A 20 -19.23 -15.19 34.98
N ILE A 21 -18.58 -16.35 35.02
CA ILE A 21 -19.19 -17.66 34.73
C ILE A 21 -19.20 -18.56 35.98
N THR A 22 -19.02 -17.95 37.16
CA THR A 22 -19.00 -18.64 38.46
C THR A 22 -18.08 -19.87 38.48
N MET A 23 -16.91 -19.75 37.86
CA MET A 23 -15.86 -20.79 37.86
C MET A 23 -14.64 -20.31 38.63
N THR A 24 -13.95 -21.26 39.25
CA THR A 24 -12.67 -21.05 39.93
C THR A 24 -11.54 -21.63 39.09
N ALA A 25 -10.29 -21.24 39.37
CA ALA A 25 -9.15 -21.75 38.62
C ALA A 25 -9.01 -23.28 38.75
N ASP A 26 -9.39 -23.84 39.89
CA ASP A 26 -9.29 -25.29 40.16
C ASP A 26 -10.39 -26.12 39.48
N SER A 27 -11.46 -25.46 38.99
CA SER A 27 -12.57 -26.11 38.28
C SER A 27 -12.49 -25.90 36.76
N LEU A 28 -11.31 -25.50 36.25
CA LEU A 28 -11.04 -25.41 34.82
C LEU A 28 -11.06 -26.82 34.19
N PRO A 29 -11.91 -27.09 33.19
CA PRO A 29 -11.92 -28.39 32.53
C PRO A 29 -10.63 -28.59 31.74
N GLU A 30 -10.04 -29.77 31.87
CA GLU A 30 -8.94 -30.24 31.04
C GLU A 30 -9.47 -30.57 29.62
N GLY A 31 -9.70 -29.52 28.82
CA GLY A 31 -10.10 -29.65 27.42
C GLY A 31 -11.07 -28.58 26.93
N ASP A 32 -11.95 -28.97 26.01
CA ASP A 32 -12.84 -28.04 25.33
C ASP A 32 -13.98 -27.54 26.24
N TRP A 33 -13.89 -26.28 26.67
CA TRP A 33 -15.00 -25.60 27.35
C TRP A 33 -15.94 -24.88 26.39
N PHE A 34 -17.24 -24.89 26.66
CA PHE A 34 -18.27 -24.20 25.86
C PHE A 34 -19.19 -23.39 26.76
N CYS A 35 -19.43 -22.12 26.42
CA CYS A 35 -20.28 -21.24 27.23
C CYS A 35 -21.77 -21.60 27.18
N LYS A 36 -22.24 -22.31 26.14
CA LYS A 36 -23.63 -22.76 25.98
C LYS A 36 -23.69 -24.12 25.27
N ALA A 37 -24.74 -24.90 25.52
CA ALA A 37 -24.99 -26.18 24.85
C ALA A 37 -25.06 -26.04 23.31
N ALA A 38 -25.55 -24.89 22.80
CA ALA A 38 -25.54 -24.57 21.38
C ALA A 38 -24.11 -24.49 20.79
N CYS A 39 -23.14 -23.99 21.56
CA CYS A 39 -21.73 -23.92 21.15
C CYS A 39 -21.10 -25.33 21.07
N LYS A 40 -21.52 -26.25 21.95
CA LYS A 40 -21.12 -27.66 21.90
C LYS A 40 -21.66 -28.36 20.64
N LYS A 41 -22.92 -28.07 20.26
CA LYS A 41 -23.53 -28.58 19.00
C LYS A 41 -22.85 -28.01 17.75
N ALA A 42 -22.49 -26.72 17.75
CA ALA A 42 -21.78 -26.07 16.65
C ALA A 42 -20.39 -26.67 16.35
N LYS A 43 -19.76 -27.34 17.33
CA LYS A 43 -18.49 -28.06 17.13
C LYS A 43 -18.69 -29.49 16.60
N LYS A 44 -19.76 -30.19 17.02
CA LYS A 44 -20.08 -31.57 16.57
C LYS A 44 -20.47 -31.67 15.09
N GLY A 45 -20.94 -30.58 14.47
CA GLY A 45 -21.20 -30.50 13.02
C GLY A 45 -19.95 -30.36 12.15
N LYS A 46 -18.77 -30.85 12.59
CA LYS A 46 -17.56 -30.85 11.77
C LYS A 46 -17.30 -32.25 11.19
N PRO A 47 -17.10 -32.41 9.87
CA PRO A 47 -16.12 -33.39 9.40
C PRO A 47 -14.75 -33.00 9.99
N LYS A 48 -13.99 -33.99 10.49
CA LYS A 48 -12.66 -33.81 11.10
C LYS A 48 -11.84 -32.82 10.27
N ARG A 49 -11.32 -31.78 10.94
CA ARG A 49 -10.27 -30.90 10.40
C ARG A 49 -9.11 -31.80 9.98
N LYS A 50 -8.95 -32.04 8.68
CA LYS A 50 -7.63 -32.38 8.15
C LYS A 50 -6.68 -31.26 8.58
N SER A 51 -5.49 -31.64 9.03
CA SER A 51 -4.36 -30.74 9.16
C SER A 51 -4.32 -29.82 7.94
N LYS A 52 -3.96 -28.55 8.14
CA LYS A 52 -3.73 -27.59 7.06
C LYS A 52 -2.67 -28.17 6.12
N SER A 53 -3.08 -28.97 5.15
CA SER A 53 -2.41 -29.04 3.86
C SER A 53 -2.61 -27.67 3.24
N ALA A 54 -1.52 -27.11 2.71
CA ALA A 54 -1.54 -25.97 1.83
C ALA A 54 -2.73 -26.10 0.88
N SER A 55 -3.41 -24.99 0.61
CA SER A 55 -4.47 -24.93 -0.39
C SER A 55 -3.98 -25.66 -1.64
N LYS A 56 -4.59 -26.82 -1.95
CA LYS A 56 -4.55 -27.39 -3.30
C LYS A 56 -5.27 -26.38 -4.18
N THR A 57 -4.53 -25.40 -4.67
CA THR A 57 -4.75 -24.84 -5.99
C THR A 57 -4.71 -26.03 -6.94
N ASP A 58 -5.71 -26.14 -7.84
CA ASP A 58 -5.70 -27.06 -8.98
C ASP A 58 -4.46 -26.77 -9.81
N HIS A 59 -3.32 -27.34 -9.40
CA HIS A 59 -2.11 -27.29 -10.19
C HIS A 59 -2.27 -28.37 -11.23
N SER A 60 -2.47 -27.96 -12.48
CA SER A 60 -2.18 -28.87 -13.57
C SER A 60 -0.73 -29.33 -13.39
N PRO A 61 -0.45 -30.64 -13.39
CA PRO A 61 0.90 -31.17 -13.16
C PRO A 61 1.91 -30.72 -14.22
N ASN A 62 1.46 -30.01 -15.26
CA ASN A 62 2.24 -29.47 -16.36
C ASN A 62 2.42 -27.94 -16.33
N SER A 63 1.96 -27.23 -15.29
CA SER A 63 2.04 -25.76 -15.28
C SER A 63 3.50 -25.26 -15.21
N ASP A 64 3.83 -24.24 -16.01
CA ASP A 64 5.14 -23.58 -16.00
C ASP A 64 5.17 -22.48 -14.93
N PHE A 65 5.63 -22.84 -13.72
CA PHE A 65 5.71 -21.90 -12.61
C PHE A 65 6.81 -20.85 -12.77
N LYS A 66 7.88 -21.17 -13.52
CA LYS A 66 8.98 -20.24 -13.82
C LYS A 66 8.51 -19.12 -14.75
N CYS A 67 7.77 -19.48 -15.80
CA CYS A 67 7.17 -18.53 -16.73
C CYS A 67 6.08 -17.68 -16.06
N ASN A 68 5.21 -18.29 -15.25
CA ASN A 68 4.17 -17.56 -14.50
C ASN A 68 4.77 -16.52 -13.56
N TYR A 69 5.83 -16.88 -12.83
CA TYR A 69 6.54 -15.95 -11.95
C TYR A 69 7.19 -14.81 -12.73
N SER A 70 7.88 -15.13 -13.82
CA SER A 70 8.57 -14.15 -14.67
C SER A 70 7.58 -13.15 -15.29
N ARG A 71 6.45 -13.63 -15.80
CA ARG A 71 5.35 -12.79 -16.31
C ARG A 71 4.78 -11.88 -15.22
N ALA A 72 4.60 -12.40 -14.00
CA ALA A 72 4.11 -11.59 -12.89
C ALA A 72 5.09 -10.47 -12.50
N ILE A 73 6.39 -10.76 -12.41
CA ILE A 73 7.39 -9.72 -12.16
C ILE A 73 7.37 -8.68 -13.27
N ALA A 74 7.37 -9.12 -14.54
CA ALA A 74 7.34 -8.20 -15.66
C ALA A 74 6.09 -7.31 -15.63
N TRP A 75 4.93 -7.90 -15.35
CA TRP A 75 3.68 -7.16 -15.19
C TRP A 75 3.75 -6.14 -14.05
N VAL A 76 4.21 -6.54 -12.85
CA VAL A 76 4.37 -5.63 -11.71
C VAL A 76 5.35 -4.50 -12.04
N GLY A 77 6.49 -4.82 -12.65
CA GLY A 77 7.51 -3.86 -13.04
C GLY A 77 6.97 -2.84 -14.05
N LEU A 78 6.31 -3.29 -15.11
CA LEU A 78 5.66 -2.43 -16.09
C LEU A 78 4.55 -1.57 -15.44
N ASN A 79 3.75 -2.15 -14.56
CA ASN A 79 2.72 -1.41 -13.82
C ASN A 79 3.31 -0.28 -12.97
N LEU A 80 4.43 -0.52 -12.29
CA LEU A 80 5.16 0.51 -11.52
C LEU A 80 5.74 1.60 -12.43
N LEU A 81 6.25 1.23 -13.61
CA LEU A 81 6.73 2.20 -14.60
C LEU A 81 5.59 3.10 -15.10
N CYS A 82 4.45 2.52 -15.50
CA CYS A 82 3.28 3.29 -15.91
C CYS A 82 2.80 4.25 -14.81
N ARG A 83 2.77 3.80 -13.55
CA ARG A 83 2.41 4.65 -12.40
C ARG A 83 3.39 5.81 -12.22
N ARG A 84 4.68 5.55 -12.38
CA ARG A 84 5.71 6.58 -12.30
C ARG A 84 5.55 7.59 -13.42
N ASP A 85 5.29 7.12 -14.64
CA ASP A 85 5.13 7.99 -15.80
C ASP A 85 3.86 8.85 -15.67
N ALA A 86 2.75 8.29 -15.18
CA ALA A 86 1.54 9.07 -14.87
C ALA A 86 1.82 10.21 -13.87
N VAL A 87 2.65 9.96 -12.84
CA VAL A 87 3.10 11.02 -11.92
C VAL A 87 3.95 12.05 -12.65
N ARG A 88 4.93 11.61 -13.44
CA ARG A 88 5.88 12.50 -14.14
C ARG A 88 5.21 13.42 -15.15
N GLU A 89 4.15 12.94 -15.79
CA GLU A 89 3.33 13.71 -16.74
C GLU A 89 2.14 14.43 -16.08
N ALA A 90 2.00 14.35 -14.74
CA ALA A 90 0.86 14.91 -14.00
C ALA A 90 -0.53 14.42 -14.50
N ASP A 91 -0.60 13.19 -15.00
CA ASP A 91 -1.84 12.56 -15.48
C ASP A 91 -2.68 12.05 -14.30
N GLY A 92 -3.52 12.94 -13.77
CA GLY A 92 -4.43 12.64 -12.67
C GLY A 92 -5.44 11.54 -12.98
N GLU A 93 -5.85 11.38 -14.24
CA GLU A 93 -6.85 10.37 -14.64
C GLU A 93 -6.24 8.96 -14.64
N ALA A 94 -5.04 8.82 -15.20
CA ALA A 94 -4.27 7.58 -15.13
C ALA A 94 -3.97 7.20 -13.68
N MET A 95 -3.55 8.17 -12.86
CA MET A 95 -3.34 7.98 -11.42
C MET A 95 -4.59 7.42 -10.73
N LEU A 96 -5.78 7.96 -11.02
CA LEU A 96 -7.04 7.46 -10.44
C LEU A 96 -7.43 6.07 -10.93
N THR A 97 -7.11 5.73 -12.17
CA THR A 97 -7.29 4.37 -12.68
C THR A 97 -6.42 3.39 -11.89
N HIS A 98 -5.19 3.76 -11.55
CA HIS A 98 -4.33 2.96 -10.67
C HIS A 98 -4.93 2.77 -9.27
N TRP A 99 -5.59 3.78 -8.70
CA TRP A 99 -6.31 3.65 -7.43
C TRP A 99 -7.43 2.61 -7.46
N LYS A 100 -8.03 2.30 -8.62
CA LYS A 100 -9.03 1.22 -8.74
C LYS A 100 -8.38 -0.15 -8.53
N PHE A 101 -7.19 -0.37 -9.09
CA PHE A 101 -6.42 -1.59 -8.85
C PHE A 101 -5.97 -1.68 -7.38
N ASP A 102 -5.52 -0.56 -6.81
CA ASP A 102 -5.07 -0.50 -5.42
C ASP A 102 -6.19 -0.80 -4.43
N LEU A 103 -7.43 -0.39 -4.73
CA LEU A 103 -8.60 -0.72 -3.91
C LEU A 103 -8.79 -2.24 -3.75
N ILE A 104 -8.64 -3.00 -4.84
CA ILE A 104 -8.75 -4.47 -4.85
C ILE A 104 -7.57 -5.08 -4.10
N HIS A 105 -6.36 -4.52 -4.31
CA HIS A 105 -5.16 -4.96 -3.62
C HIS A 105 -5.28 -4.78 -2.10
N PHE A 106 -5.66 -3.59 -1.62
CA PHE A 106 -5.83 -3.29 -0.19
C PHE A 106 -6.91 -4.14 0.48
N PHE A 107 -7.96 -4.49 -0.25
CA PHE A 107 -8.97 -5.42 0.23
C PHE A 107 -8.38 -6.83 0.40
N SER A 108 -7.65 -7.31 -0.61
CA SER A 108 -7.09 -8.66 -0.64
C SER A 108 -5.97 -8.87 0.37
N THR A 109 -5.19 -7.83 0.67
CA THR A 109 -4.08 -7.82 1.64
C THR A 109 -4.50 -7.43 3.06
N LYS A 110 -5.78 -7.11 3.27
CA LYS A 110 -6.34 -6.71 4.58
C LYS A 110 -5.71 -5.43 5.14
N HIS A 111 -5.59 -4.40 4.31
CA HIS A 111 -5.20 -3.05 4.73
C HIS A 111 -6.42 -2.12 4.84
N PRO A 112 -7.17 -2.14 5.96
CA PRO A 112 -8.45 -1.44 6.07
C PRO A 112 -8.31 0.09 5.98
N LYS A 113 -7.20 0.67 6.46
CA LYS A 113 -6.93 2.10 6.39
C LYS A 113 -6.85 2.57 4.92
N TYR A 114 -5.99 1.92 4.13
CA TYR A 114 -5.81 2.25 2.71
C TYR A 114 -7.06 1.92 1.89
N LEU A 115 -7.77 0.84 2.23
CA LEU A 115 -9.06 0.53 1.61
C LEU A 115 -10.09 1.65 1.79
N ILE A 116 -10.20 2.21 3.00
CA ILE A 116 -11.12 3.31 3.30
C ILE A 116 -10.70 4.58 2.56
N LEU A 117 -9.40 4.88 2.50
CA LEU A 117 -8.88 6.05 1.79
C LEU A 117 -9.12 5.95 0.27
N ALA A 118 -8.78 4.81 -0.33
CA ALA A 118 -9.02 4.53 -1.74
C ALA A 118 -10.51 4.61 -2.09
N HIS A 119 -11.37 4.00 -1.27
CA HIS A 119 -12.83 4.06 -1.45
C HIS A 119 -13.35 5.49 -1.41
N ARG A 120 -12.92 6.29 -0.43
CA ARG A 120 -13.31 7.70 -0.31
C ARG A 120 -12.85 8.51 -1.51
N LEU A 121 -11.60 8.37 -1.92
CA LEU A 121 -11.06 9.08 -3.06
C LEU A 121 -11.88 8.80 -4.33
N LEU A 122 -12.10 7.52 -4.64
CA LEU A 122 -12.81 7.12 -5.85
C LEU A 122 -14.26 7.61 -5.82
N ILE A 123 -14.97 7.51 -4.68
CA ILE A 123 -16.34 8.04 -4.57
C ILE A 123 -16.38 9.57 -4.65
N SER A 124 -15.43 10.26 -4.03
CA SER A 124 -15.29 11.73 -4.12
C SER A 124 -15.21 12.21 -5.56
N VAL A 125 -14.39 11.54 -6.38
CA VAL A 125 -14.22 11.90 -7.79
C VAL A 125 -15.43 11.51 -8.66
N ASN A 126 -16.13 10.44 -8.31
CA ASN A 126 -17.28 9.94 -9.09
C ASN A 126 -18.64 10.54 -8.66
N GLY A 127 -18.66 11.72 -8.04
CA GLY A 127 -19.88 12.50 -7.81
C GLY A 127 -20.28 12.74 -6.35
N TRP A 128 -19.44 12.36 -5.38
CA TRP A 128 -19.71 12.75 -3.98
C TRP A 128 -19.28 14.20 -3.67
N LEU A 129 -18.31 14.76 -4.41
CA LEU A 129 -17.91 16.16 -4.30
C LEU A 129 -18.43 17.03 -5.44
N PRO A 130 -18.56 18.36 -5.22
CA PRO A 130 -18.74 19.34 -6.28
C PRO A 130 -17.62 19.30 -7.32
N GLU A 131 -17.92 19.68 -8.56
CA GLU A 131 -17.01 19.57 -9.70
C GLU A 131 -15.65 20.26 -9.48
N LYS A 132 -15.64 21.42 -8.81
CA LYS A 132 -14.41 22.14 -8.47
C LYS A 132 -13.48 21.29 -7.60
N LEU A 133 -14.00 20.76 -6.49
CA LEU A 133 -13.21 19.94 -5.57
C LEU A 133 -12.81 18.59 -6.18
N LYS A 134 -13.64 18.05 -7.08
CA LYS A 134 -13.29 16.88 -7.90
C LYS A 134 -12.07 17.20 -8.76
N ASN A 135 -12.07 18.31 -9.51
CA ASN A 135 -10.93 18.71 -10.34
C ASN A 135 -9.66 18.91 -9.51
N ASP A 136 -9.78 19.57 -8.36
CA ASP A 136 -8.66 19.73 -7.43
C ASP A 136 -8.13 18.35 -6.97
N LEU A 137 -9.00 17.40 -6.62
CA LEU A 137 -8.57 16.05 -6.21
C LEU A 137 -7.92 15.21 -7.32
N ILE A 138 -8.26 15.47 -8.59
CA ILE A 138 -7.68 14.79 -9.74
C ILE A 138 -6.29 15.37 -10.02
N TYR A 139 -6.19 16.69 -10.17
CA TYR A 139 -5.01 17.35 -10.73
C TYR A 139 -4.04 17.90 -9.68
N ASN A 140 -4.51 18.26 -8.48
CA ASN A 140 -3.66 18.71 -7.37
C ASN A 140 -3.08 17.50 -6.60
N ARG A 141 -2.30 16.68 -7.33
CA ARG A 141 -1.65 15.47 -6.82
C ARG A 141 -0.14 15.47 -7.00
N THR A 142 0.35 16.32 -7.89
CA THR A 142 1.76 16.41 -8.26
C THR A 142 2.20 17.87 -8.25
N VAL A 143 3.50 18.08 -8.07
CA VAL A 143 4.12 19.40 -8.06
C VAL A 143 5.29 19.37 -9.04
N ASN A 144 5.35 20.34 -9.94
CA ASN A 144 6.49 20.54 -10.83
C ASN A 144 7.49 21.51 -10.21
N TYR A 145 8.17 21.06 -9.16
CA TYR A 145 9.00 21.92 -8.33
C TYR A 145 10.19 22.53 -9.11
N GLY A 146 10.88 21.73 -9.92
CA GLY A 146 12.04 22.18 -10.72
C GLY A 146 11.70 22.69 -12.13
N GLY A 147 10.42 22.72 -12.50
CA GLY A 147 9.96 23.02 -13.85
C GLY A 147 10.38 21.98 -14.91
N GLY A 148 9.76 22.06 -16.09
CA GLY A 148 10.09 21.23 -17.25
C GLY A 148 9.21 19.98 -17.41
N MET A 149 9.23 19.41 -18.62
CA MET A 149 8.43 18.23 -18.98
C MET A 149 8.91 16.97 -18.26
N GLY A 150 7.97 16.12 -17.83
CA GLY A 150 8.28 14.85 -17.17
C GLY A 150 9.02 15.00 -15.83
N ARG A 151 8.95 16.15 -15.16
CA ARG A 151 9.66 16.45 -13.89
C ARG A 151 8.72 16.64 -12.70
N ASN A 152 7.45 16.28 -12.84
CA ASN A 152 6.50 16.30 -11.75
C ASN A 152 6.87 15.27 -10.67
N LEU A 153 6.68 15.67 -9.42
CA LEU A 153 6.84 14.83 -8.23
C LEU A 153 5.49 14.63 -7.54
N PRO A 154 5.27 13.51 -6.83
CA PRO A 154 4.10 13.38 -5.97
C PRO A 154 4.07 14.52 -4.94
N GLN A 155 2.91 15.16 -4.77
CA GLN A 155 2.80 16.29 -3.84
C GLN A 155 3.07 15.87 -2.38
N ASP A 156 2.68 14.66 -2.00
CA ASP A 156 2.97 14.12 -0.66
C ASP A 156 4.48 13.96 -0.43
N PHE A 157 5.21 13.52 -1.46
CA PHE A 157 6.67 13.43 -1.42
C PHE A 157 7.32 14.81 -1.35
N MET A 158 6.79 15.80 -2.07
CA MET A 158 7.27 17.18 -1.96
C MET A 158 7.05 17.75 -0.56
N ASN A 159 5.87 17.51 0.03
CA ASN A 159 5.59 17.92 1.41
C ASN A 159 6.56 17.25 2.41
N GLU A 160 6.91 15.98 2.20
CA GLU A 160 7.92 15.30 3.02
C GLU A 160 9.30 15.96 2.90
N ILE A 161 9.73 16.30 1.67
CA ILE A 161 10.98 17.02 1.43
C ILE A 161 10.98 18.37 2.15
N LEU A 162 9.93 19.18 1.97
CA LEU A 162 9.82 20.50 2.59
C LEU A 162 9.81 20.40 4.12
N ASN A 163 9.09 19.42 4.68
CA ASN A 163 9.08 19.18 6.12
C ASN A 163 10.44 18.76 6.66
N ARG A 164 11.22 17.98 5.91
CA ARG A 164 12.58 17.61 6.30
C ARG A 164 13.51 18.82 6.25
N LEU A 165 13.52 19.57 5.15
CA LEU A 165 14.31 20.80 5.01
C LEU A 165 14.01 21.80 6.13
N PHE A 166 12.73 21.97 6.46
CA PHE A 166 12.31 22.81 7.57
C PHE A 166 12.93 22.39 8.90
N LYS A 167 12.92 21.09 9.20
CA LYS A 167 13.53 20.55 10.43
C LYS A 167 15.05 20.71 10.43
N ASP A 168 15.70 20.49 9.29
CA ASP A 168 17.16 20.63 9.18
C ASP A 168 17.61 22.09 9.42
N ILE A 169 16.89 23.07 8.86
CA ILE A 169 17.15 24.50 9.10
C ILE A 169 16.90 24.86 10.58
N LEU A 170 15.83 24.32 11.17
CA LEU A 170 15.52 24.52 12.58
C LEU A 170 16.60 23.93 13.51
N ASP A 171 17.16 22.78 13.16
CA ASP A 171 18.24 22.15 13.91
C ASP A 171 19.55 22.94 13.75
N ALA A 172 19.82 23.48 12.55
CA ALA A 172 20.94 24.38 12.31
C ALA A 172 20.86 25.68 13.15
N ALA A 173 19.66 26.10 13.54
CA ALA A 173 19.44 27.22 14.46
C ALA A 173 19.80 26.91 15.94
N LYS A 174 20.32 25.70 16.23
CA LYS A 174 20.87 25.27 17.53
C LYS A 174 19.99 25.63 18.73
N GLY A 175 18.68 25.38 18.64
CA GLY A 175 17.77 25.44 19.79
C GLY A 175 17.14 26.81 20.10
N ARG A 176 17.34 27.85 19.27
CA ARG A 176 16.62 29.13 19.41
C ARG A 176 15.25 29.09 18.73
N TYR A 177 14.35 28.24 19.24
CA TYR A 177 12.99 28.07 18.75
C TYR A 177 12.05 29.20 19.19
N THR A 178 12.32 30.43 18.75
CA THR A 178 11.37 31.53 18.90
C THR A 178 10.32 31.46 17.79
N LYS A 179 9.12 32.03 18.02
CA LYS A 179 8.07 32.10 16.98
C LYS A 179 8.57 32.78 15.70
N THR A 180 9.43 33.79 15.83
CA THR A 180 10.02 34.51 14.70
C THR A 180 11.05 33.67 13.96
N THR A 181 11.90 32.91 14.65
CA THR A 181 12.82 31.97 14.01
C THR A 181 12.05 30.89 13.25
N ILE A 182 11.05 30.28 13.88
CA ILE A 182 10.21 29.24 13.25
C ILE A 182 9.52 29.78 11.99
N GLN A 183 8.97 30.99 12.07
CA GLN A 183 8.33 31.64 10.92
C GLN A 183 9.33 31.92 9.79
N ARG A 184 10.54 32.41 10.10
CA ARG A 184 11.60 32.64 9.11
C ARG A 184 12.07 31.35 8.46
N CYS A 185 12.27 30.28 9.24
CA CYS A 185 12.62 28.96 8.70
C CYS A 185 11.53 28.46 7.75
N GLY A 186 10.25 28.62 8.11
CA GLY A 186 9.14 28.26 7.23
C GLY A 186 9.07 29.06 5.92
N GLN A 187 9.53 30.32 5.93
CA GLN A 187 9.59 31.17 4.73
C GLN A 187 10.79 30.87 3.81
N ILE A 188 11.90 30.38 4.37
CA ILE A 188 13.11 30.05 3.62
C ILE A 188 13.00 28.67 2.93
N VAL A 189 12.21 27.76 3.49
CA VAL A 189 12.00 26.41 2.95
C VAL A 189 11.38 26.45 1.55
N GLY A 190 11.95 25.65 0.63
CA GLY A 190 11.48 25.53 -0.74
C GLY A 190 12.37 26.26 -1.75
N PRO A 191 11.81 26.78 -2.87
CA PRO A 191 12.61 27.25 -4.01
C PRO A 191 13.55 28.40 -3.66
N LEU A 192 13.19 29.23 -2.68
CA LEU A 192 13.99 30.36 -2.26
C LEU A 192 15.26 29.92 -1.51
N GLY A 193 15.13 28.97 -0.58
CA GLY A 193 16.28 28.40 0.13
C GLY A 193 17.19 27.64 -0.81
N GLU A 194 16.63 26.85 -1.72
CA GLU A 194 17.44 26.12 -2.71
C GLU A 194 18.11 27.03 -3.74
N ALA A 195 17.48 28.15 -4.13
CA ALA A 195 18.13 29.15 -4.98
C ALA A 195 19.29 29.83 -4.25
N LEU A 196 19.13 30.13 -2.95
CA LEU A 196 20.20 30.68 -2.11
C LEU A 196 21.36 29.69 -1.96
N ASP A 197 21.06 28.42 -1.67
CA ASP A 197 22.06 27.35 -1.57
C ASP A 197 22.75 27.10 -2.92
N SER A 198 22.02 27.14 -4.04
CA SER A 198 22.61 27.00 -5.39
C SER A 198 23.56 28.15 -5.74
N VAL A 199 23.24 29.39 -5.32
CA VAL A 199 24.14 30.53 -5.50
C VAL A 199 25.37 30.37 -4.61
N LEU A 200 25.20 29.91 -3.36
CA LEU A 200 26.30 29.64 -2.44
C LEU A 200 27.23 28.54 -2.97
N ASP A 201 26.66 27.43 -3.41
CA ASP A 201 27.39 26.28 -3.97
C ASP A 201 28.18 26.70 -5.21
N SER A 202 27.54 27.38 -6.16
CA SER A 202 28.19 27.77 -7.43
C SER A 202 29.22 28.89 -7.28
N GLN A 203 28.96 29.89 -6.43
CA GLN A 203 29.85 31.03 -6.29
C GLN A 203 30.98 30.83 -5.29
N ILE A 204 30.79 29.96 -4.29
CA ILE A 204 31.73 29.77 -3.19
C ILE A 204 32.32 28.36 -3.21
N ILE A 205 31.48 27.32 -3.20
CA ILE A 205 31.95 25.93 -3.02
C ILE A 205 32.63 25.38 -4.29
N GLU A 206 32.05 25.59 -5.47
CA GLU A 206 32.60 25.06 -6.74
C GLU A 206 33.89 25.78 -7.16
N LYS A 207 34.12 27.02 -6.72
CA LYS A 207 35.39 27.74 -6.92
C LYS A 207 36.51 27.22 -6.01
N GLU A 208 36.18 26.78 -4.80
CA GLU A 208 37.16 26.44 -3.76
C GLU A 208 37.38 24.93 -3.59
N LEU A 209 36.43 24.06 -4.00
CA LEU A 209 36.46 22.62 -3.74
C LEU A 209 36.28 21.75 -5.00
N TYR A 210 37.25 20.85 -5.23
CA TYR A 210 37.24 19.89 -6.34
C TYR A 210 36.24 18.75 -6.09
N ARG A 211 35.20 18.60 -6.92
CA ARG A 211 34.29 17.44 -6.87
C ARG A 211 34.75 16.31 -7.80
N HIS A 212 34.67 15.07 -7.32
CA HIS A 212 34.90 13.88 -8.13
C HIS A 212 33.88 13.75 -9.27
N ARG A 213 34.37 13.51 -10.50
CA ARG A 213 33.58 13.23 -11.69
C ARG A 213 32.67 12.01 -11.46
N ARG A 214 31.35 12.16 -11.61
CA ARG A 214 30.43 11.01 -11.64
C ARG A 214 30.85 10.08 -12.77
N ARG A 215 30.97 8.77 -12.48
CA ARG A 215 31.21 7.75 -13.51
C ARG A 215 30.03 7.75 -14.49
N GLU A 216 30.36 7.62 -15.77
CA GLU A 216 29.39 7.42 -16.84
C GLU A 216 28.55 6.16 -16.55
N SER A 217 27.23 6.28 -16.64
CA SER A 217 26.34 5.16 -16.40
C SER A 217 26.44 4.17 -17.56
N ASN A 218 26.89 2.95 -17.29
CA ASN A 218 27.05 1.93 -18.32
C ASN A 218 25.73 1.20 -18.63
N ARG A 219 24.74 1.96 -19.11
CA ARG A 219 23.38 1.48 -19.35
C ARG A 219 23.37 0.31 -20.33
N ASP A 220 24.11 0.41 -21.42
CA ASP A 220 24.05 -0.55 -22.52
C ASP A 220 24.60 -1.91 -22.10
N LYS A 221 25.72 -1.96 -21.37
CA LYS A 221 26.25 -3.23 -20.84
C LYS A 221 25.32 -3.89 -19.81
N ASN A 222 24.55 -3.10 -19.05
CA ASN A 222 23.57 -3.65 -18.11
C ASN A 222 22.35 -4.22 -18.85
N VAL A 223 21.89 -3.55 -19.91
CA VAL A 223 20.81 -4.04 -20.77
C VAL A 223 21.22 -5.33 -21.48
N GLU A 224 22.43 -5.36 -22.03
CA GLU A 224 22.99 -6.54 -22.68
C GLU A 224 23.03 -7.75 -21.72
N ARG A 225 23.60 -7.57 -20.52
CA ARG A 225 23.61 -8.63 -19.48
C ARG A 225 22.20 -9.11 -19.12
N MET A 226 21.25 -8.19 -19.02
CA MET A 226 19.86 -8.54 -18.73
C MET A 226 19.25 -9.37 -19.86
N ILE A 227 19.44 -8.98 -21.13
CA ILE A 227 18.91 -9.71 -22.29
C ILE A 227 19.53 -11.11 -22.36
N THR A 228 20.85 -11.22 -22.21
CA THR A 228 21.54 -12.52 -22.21
C THR A 228 21.00 -13.45 -21.13
N PHE A 229 20.75 -12.91 -19.92
CA PHE A 229 20.16 -13.68 -18.83
C PHE A 229 18.71 -14.12 -19.13
N LEU A 230 17.87 -13.22 -19.64
CA LEU A 230 16.46 -13.51 -19.92
C LEU A 230 16.29 -14.52 -21.07
N GLN A 231 17.11 -14.41 -22.12
CA GLN A 231 17.10 -15.30 -23.27
C GLN A 231 17.67 -16.68 -22.93
N GLY A 232 18.76 -16.76 -22.16
CA GLY A 232 19.39 -18.04 -21.81
C GLY A 232 18.48 -18.99 -21.01
N ASP A 233 17.48 -18.44 -20.32
CA ASP A 233 16.58 -19.18 -19.44
C ASP A 233 15.15 -19.38 -19.98
N ASP A 234 14.87 -18.88 -21.20
CA ASP A 234 13.55 -18.94 -21.88
C ASP A 234 12.38 -18.57 -20.95
N LEU A 235 12.53 -17.48 -20.19
CA LEU A 235 11.63 -17.15 -19.07
C LEU A 235 10.21 -16.75 -19.50
N PHE A 236 10.01 -16.36 -20.77
CA PHE A 236 8.70 -15.92 -21.28
C PHE A 236 8.03 -16.94 -22.21
N SER A 237 8.77 -17.98 -22.61
CA SER A 237 8.27 -19.14 -23.34
C SER A 237 7.54 -20.09 -22.39
N THR A 238 6.47 -20.75 -22.84
CA THR A 238 5.73 -21.70 -22.01
C THR A 238 6.37 -23.09 -22.15
N ILE A 239 7.04 -23.57 -21.09
CA ILE A 239 7.69 -24.88 -21.04
C ILE A 239 7.18 -25.65 -19.82
N ASN A 240 6.58 -26.80 -20.06
CA ASN A 240 5.87 -27.56 -19.03
C ASN A 240 6.80 -28.03 -17.90
N GLY A 241 6.31 -27.99 -16.65
CA GLY A 241 6.96 -28.58 -15.48
C GLY A 241 8.12 -27.79 -14.85
N ARG A 242 8.45 -26.60 -15.39
CA ARG A 242 9.51 -25.76 -14.80
C ARG A 242 9.05 -25.13 -13.48
N HIS A 243 9.95 -25.15 -12.50
CA HIS A 243 9.75 -24.53 -11.19
C HIS A 243 11.07 -23.98 -10.65
N HIS A 244 11.00 -22.95 -9.81
CA HIS A 244 12.17 -22.45 -9.09
C HIS A 244 12.48 -23.40 -7.92
N ARG A 245 13.76 -23.72 -7.70
CA ARG A 245 14.17 -24.59 -6.58
C ARG A 245 13.95 -23.96 -5.21
N ALA A 246 14.03 -22.63 -5.13
CA ALA A 246 14.05 -21.90 -3.86
C ALA A 246 12.66 -21.47 -3.36
N PHE A 247 11.61 -21.58 -4.18
CA PHE A 247 10.29 -21.03 -3.87
C PHE A 247 9.17 -21.99 -4.27
N ASP A 248 8.06 -21.90 -3.56
CA ASP A 248 6.85 -22.66 -3.87
C ASP A 248 6.29 -22.32 -5.27
N PRO A 249 5.53 -23.24 -5.88
CA PRO A 249 4.83 -22.99 -7.13
C PRO A 249 3.99 -21.70 -7.09
N PHE A 250 4.38 -20.72 -7.92
CA PHE A 250 3.74 -19.42 -7.95
C PHE A 250 2.65 -19.35 -9.02
N VAL A 251 1.49 -18.82 -8.64
CA VAL A 251 0.37 -18.53 -9.56
C VAL A 251 0.05 -17.05 -9.48
N HIS A 252 0.18 -16.37 -10.61
CA HIS A 252 -0.25 -14.97 -10.74
C HIS A 252 -1.78 -14.90 -10.75
N ASN A 253 -2.37 -14.13 -9.83
CA ASN A 253 -3.80 -13.89 -9.82
C ASN A 253 -4.09 -12.50 -9.27
N GLU A 254 -4.66 -11.66 -10.13
CA GLU A 254 -5.06 -10.28 -9.80
C GLU A 254 -6.50 -10.19 -9.26
N ASN A 255 -7.27 -11.28 -9.34
CA ASN A 255 -8.62 -11.29 -8.83
C ASN A 255 -8.64 -11.13 -7.31
N PRO A 256 -9.65 -10.43 -6.76
CA PRO A 256 -9.78 -10.29 -5.32
C PRO A 256 -9.85 -11.66 -4.66
N LYS A 257 -9.05 -11.87 -3.59
CA LYS A 257 -9.02 -13.14 -2.85
C LYS A 257 -10.38 -13.55 -2.26
N PHE A 258 -11.29 -12.59 -2.04
CA PHE A 258 -12.62 -12.80 -1.46
C PHE A 258 -13.69 -11.99 -2.21
N PRO A 259 -14.02 -12.33 -3.47
CA PRO A 259 -14.88 -11.50 -4.32
C PRO A 259 -16.26 -11.30 -3.69
N GLY A 260 -16.86 -12.34 -3.12
CA GLY A 260 -18.19 -12.27 -2.47
C GLY A 260 -18.24 -11.37 -1.23
N LYS A 261 -17.10 -11.04 -0.61
CA LYS A 261 -17.03 -10.12 0.54
C LYS A 261 -16.71 -8.68 0.13
N PHE A 262 -16.22 -8.46 -1.09
CA PHE A 262 -15.83 -7.14 -1.56
C PHE A 262 -17.03 -6.21 -1.72
N GLN A 263 -18.06 -6.65 -2.45
CA GLN A 263 -19.25 -5.84 -2.71
C GLN A 263 -20.02 -5.46 -1.43
N PRO A 264 -20.30 -6.38 -0.47
CA PRO A 264 -20.90 -6.00 0.81
C PRO A 264 -20.07 -4.97 1.58
N LYS A 265 -18.74 -5.08 1.52
CA LYS A 265 -17.83 -4.14 2.18
C LYS A 265 -17.90 -2.76 1.55
N MET A 266 -17.90 -2.66 0.23
CA MET A 266 -18.05 -1.38 -0.47
C MET A 266 -19.39 -0.72 -0.16
N LYS A 267 -20.50 -1.49 -0.19
CA LYS A 267 -21.83 -1.01 0.23
C LYS A 267 -21.84 -0.49 1.66
N GLN A 268 -21.18 -1.19 2.59
CA GLN A 268 -21.05 -0.74 3.99
C GLN A 268 -20.32 0.61 4.09
N LEU A 269 -19.22 0.78 3.35
CA LEU A 269 -18.45 2.02 3.37
C LEU A 269 -19.23 3.19 2.76
N SER A 270 -19.93 2.98 1.65
CA SER A 270 -20.77 4.02 1.03
C SER A 270 -21.90 4.46 1.97
N LYS A 271 -22.64 3.53 2.58
CA LYS A 271 -23.68 3.86 3.58
C LYS A 271 -23.16 4.70 4.74
N ARG A 272 -21.92 4.43 5.19
CA ARG A 272 -21.27 5.21 6.25
C ARG A 272 -20.92 6.63 5.80
N LEU A 273 -20.52 6.82 4.54
CA LEU A 273 -20.26 8.14 3.96
C LEU A 273 -21.55 8.94 3.80
N ASP A 274 -22.62 8.32 3.30
CA ASP A 274 -23.91 9.00 3.13
C ASP A 274 -24.50 9.44 4.47
N LYS A 275 -24.32 8.63 5.53
CA LYS A 275 -24.71 9.03 6.89
C LYS A 275 -23.96 10.29 7.35
N ARG A 276 -22.66 10.40 7.04
CA ARG A 276 -21.87 11.60 7.39
C ARG A 276 -22.31 12.83 6.60
N ARG A 277 -22.63 12.67 5.32
CA ARG A 277 -23.11 13.78 4.49
C ARG A 277 -24.39 14.38 5.04
N ARG A 278 -25.36 13.55 5.45
CA ARG A 278 -26.61 14.03 6.06
C ARG A 278 -26.35 14.89 7.30
N VAL A 279 -25.52 14.41 8.22
CA VAL A 279 -25.15 15.17 9.42
C VAL A 279 -24.48 16.52 9.11
N ILE A 280 -23.73 16.63 8.01
CA ILE A 280 -23.05 17.88 7.63
C ILE A 280 -24.00 18.87 6.94
N VAL A 281 -25.00 18.38 6.21
CA VAL A 281 -25.99 19.23 5.52
C VAL A 281 -27.08 19.73 6.48
N ASP A 282 -27.38 18.94 7.51
CA ASP A 282 -28.41 19.26 8.51
C ASP A 282 -27.85 20.06 9.72
N ALA A 283 -26.58 20.48 9.68
CA ALA A 283 -25.89 21.25 10.72
C ALA A 283 -25.45 22.63 10.18
#